data_AF-F2C592-F1
#
_entry.id   AF-F2C592-F1
#
_cell.length_a   1.000
_cell.length_b   1.000
_cell.length_c   1.000
_cell.angle_alpha   90.00
_cell.angle_beta   90.00
_cell.angle_gamma   90.00
#
_symmetry.space_group_name_H-M   'P 1'
#
loop_
_entity.id
_entity.type
_entity.pdbx_description
1 polymer ?
#
loop_
_entity_poly.entity_id
_entity_poly.type
_entity_poly.pdbx_seq_one_letter_code
_entity_poly.pdbx_strand_id
1 'polypeptide(L)'
;MGEMIDRKHRDFSDEDIKKLADTFEAFQNGNLEDVKGFCASVETAEIANQDFILTPGRYVGIEEKEDDGEPFEEKMDRLTTELSELFTKSHELEGEIRERLEAIGFELK
;
A
#
# COMPACT_ATOMS: atom_id res chain seq x y z
N MET A 1 11.76 4.41 1.36
CA MET A 1 12.87 5.37 1.12
C MET A 1 12.32 6.77 1.24
N GLY A 2 13.08 7.67 1.84
CA GLY A 2 12.70 9.06 2.08
C GLY A 2 11.67 9.27 3.18
N GLU A 3 11.67 10.48 3.72
CA GLU A 3 10.77 10.96 4.76
C GLU A 3 9.83 12.02 4.19
N MET A 4 8.53 11.92 4.51
CA MET A 4 7.55 12.92 4.08
C MET A 4 7.68 14.18 4.93
N ILE A 5 8.16 15.27 4.35
CA ILE A 5 8.22 16.57 5.00
C ILE A 5 6.84 17.25 4.95
N ASP A 6 6.12 17.08 3.84
CA ASP A 6 4.72 17.45 3.70
C ASP A 6 4.00 16.52 2.72
N ARG A 7 2.70 16.72 2.50
CA ARG A 7 1.87 15.84 1.65
C ARG A 7 2.39 15.68 0.21
N LYS A 8 3.14 16.63 -0.31
CA LYS A 8 3.66 16.66 -1.68
C LYS A 8 5.19 16.58 -1.74
N HIS A 9 5.88 16.71 -0.61
CA HIS A 9 7.34 16.75 -0.56
C HIS A 9 7.92 15.63 0.30
N ARG A 10 8.85 14.88 -0.30
CA ARG A 10 9.59 13.80 0.35
C ARG A 10 11.07 14.09 0.21
N ASP A 11 11.76 14.16 1.34
CA ASP A 11 13.21 14.33 1.39
C ASP A 11 13.89 12.97 1.45
N PHE A 12 15.07 12.87 0.86
CA PHE A 12 15.93 11.69 0.95
C PHE A 12 17.07 11.99 1.92
N SER A 13 17.35 11.04 2.81
CA SER A 13 18.54 11.12 3.66
C SER A 13 19.81 10.84 2.84
N ASP A 14 20.98 11.08 3.44
CA ASP A 14 22.26 10.72 2.82
C ASP A 14 22.34 9.20 2.55
N GLU A 15 21.75 8.37 3.41
CA GLU A 15 21.67 6.92 3.21
C GLU A 15 20.77 6.53 2.04
N ASP A 16 19.63 7.20 1.87
CA ASP A 16 18.74 6.98 0.72
C ASP A 16 19.45 7.31 -0.59
N ILE A 17 20.12 8.47 -0.64
CA ILE A 17 20.89 8.93 -1.80
C ILE A 17 22.02 7.95 -2.11
N LYS A 18 22.77 7.53 -1.09
CA LYS A 18 23.85 6.56 -1.24
C LYS A 18 23.33 5.23 -1.78
N LYS A 19 22.22 4.72 -1.24
CA LYS A 19 21.60 3.48 -1.72
C LYS A 19 21.24 3.57 -3.20
N LEU A 20 20.68 4.70 -3.66
CA LEU A 20 20.38 4.92 -5.08
C LEU A 20 21.64 4.97 -5.95
N ALA A 21 22.67 5.68 -5.49
CA ALA A 21 23.96 5.77 -6.19
C ALA A 21 24.62 4.40 -6.34
N ASP A 22 24.72 3.63 -5.25
CA ASP A 22 25.29 2.29 -5.23
C ASP A 22 24.50 1.34 -6.16
N THR A 23 23.17 1.45 -6.18
CA THR A 23 22.30 0.66 -7.07
C THR A 23 22.56 0.99 -8.55
N PHE A 24 22.70 2.27 -8.87
CA PHE A 24 23.01 2.70 -10.24
C PHE A 24 24.41 2.26 -10.68
N GLU A 25 25.40 2.35 -9.79
CA GLU A 25 26.76 1.85 -10.05
C GLU A 25 26.76 0.33 -10.29
N ALA A 26 26.00 -0.43 -9.49
CA ALA A 26 25.83 -1.87 -9.72
C ALA A 26 25.24 -2.18 -11.10
N PHE A 27 24.23 -1.40 -11.55
CA PHE A 27 23.68 -1.51 -12.90
C PHE A 27 24.72 -1.22 -13.99
N GLN A 28 25.48 -0.14 -13.86
CA GLN A 28 26.53 0.20 -14.84
C GLN A 28 27.62 -0.88 -14.94
N ASN A 29 27.92 -1.53 -13.82
CA ASN A 29 28.90 -2.60 -13.74
C ASN A 29 28.34 -3.98 -14.14
N GLY A 30 27.05 -4.09 -14.47
CA GLY A 30 26.40 -5.35 -14.85
C GLY A 30 26.17 -6.32 -13.69
N ASN A 31 26.23 -5.82 -12.45
CA ASN A 31 26.10 -6.59 -11.21
C ASN A 31 24.80 -6.26 -10.46
N LEU A 32 23.84 -5.60 -11.11
CA LEU A 32 22.56 -5.29 -10.48
C LEU A 32 21.78 -6.58 -10.25
N GLU A 33 21.32 -6.76 -9.02
CA GLU A 33 20.31 -7.74 -8.68
C GLU A 33 18.95 -7.06 -8.61
N ASP A 34 17.95 -7.67 -9.24
CA ASP A 34 16.59 -7.15 -9.24
C ASP A 34 15.97 -7.29 -7.85
N VAL A 35 15.36 -6.22 -7.36
CA VAL A 35 14.70 -6.16 -6.06
C VAL A 35 13.26 -5.69 -6.25
N LYS A 36 12.30 -6.57 -5.92
CA LYS A 36 10.88 -6.29 -6.05
C LYS A 36 10.50 -4.99 -5.35
N GLY A 37 9.78 -4.12 -6.04
CA GLY A 37 9.39 -2.80 -5.53
C GLY A 37 10.51 -1.75 -5.46
N PHE A 38 11.74 -2.06 -5.89
CA PHE A 38 12.87 -1.13 -5.85
C PHE A 38 13.58 -0.96 -7.20
N CYS A 39 14.13 -2.02 -7.79
CA CYS A 39 14.87 -1.95 -9.05
C CYS A 39 14.72 -3.21 -9.90
N ALA A 40 14.81 -3.05 -11.22
CA ALA A 40 14.92 -4.16 -12.16
C ALA A 40 15.71 -3.73 -13.42
N SER A 41 16.51 -4.63 -13.98
CA SER A 41 17.16 -4.46 -15.29
C SER A 41 16.46 -5.33 -16.33
N VAL A 42 15.72 -4.70 -17.25
CA VAL A 42 14.96 -5.39 -18.30
C VAL A 42 15.52 -5.13 -19.69
N GLU A 43 15.38 -6.11 -20.57
CA GLU A 43 15.78 -5.96 -21.97
C GLU A 43 14.79 -5.07 -22.74
N THR A 44 15.28 -4.40 -23.78
CA THR A 44 14.44 -3.59 -24.67
C THR A 44 13.32 -4.38 -25.36
N ALA A 45 13.51 -5.69 -25.56
CA ALA A 45 12.47 -6.59 -26.06
C ALA A 45 11.28 -6.70 -25.10
N GLU A 46 11.52 -6.75 -23.79
CA GLU A 46 10.46 -6.77 -22.76
C GLU A 46 9.72 -5.43 -22.70
N ILE A 47 10.45 -4.32 -22.86
CA ILE A 47 9.86 -2.99 -22.97
C ILE A 47 8.94 -2.90 -24.19
N ALA A 48 9.36 -3.44 -25.33
CA ALA A 48 8.55 -3.47 -26.55
C ALA A 48 7.27 -4.31 -26.38
N ASN A 49 7.35 -5.44 -25.66
CA ASN A 49 6.18 -6.28 -25.34
C ASN A 49 5.13 -5.56 -24.47
N GLN A 50 5.53 -4.47 -23.80
CA GLN A 50 4.69 -3.63 -22.95
C GLN A 50 4.35 -2.28 -23.62
N ASP A 51 4.34 -2.23 -24.95
CA ASP A 51 4.06 -1.03 -25.76
C ASP A 51 4.93 0.18 -25.41
N PHE A 52 6.18 -0.07 -24.97
CA PHE A 52 7.13 0.94 -24.51
C PHE A 52 6.65 1.77 -23.30
N ILE A 53 5.70 1.27 -22.51
CA ILE A 53 5.20 2.00 -21.35
C ILE A 53 6.12 1.84 -20.14
N LEU A 54 6.93 2.87 -19.85
CA LEU A 54 7.98 2.86 -18.82
C LEU A 54 7.48 3.04 -17.37
N THR A 55 6.23 2.68 -17.06
CA THR A 55 5.75 2.74 -15.68
C THR A 55 6.46 1.66 -14.86
N PRO A 56 7.25 2.01 -13.81
CA PRO A 56 8.13 1.05 -13.12
C PRO A 56 7.42 -0.21 -12.63
N GLY A 57 6.18 -0.09 -12.15
CA GLY A 57 5.40 -1.23 -11.66
C GLY A 57 5.18 -2.36 -12.67
N ARG A 58 5.33 -2.12 -13.98
CA ARG A 58 5.28 -3.18 -15.01
C ARG A 58 6.51 -4.10 -15.01
N TYR A 59 7.64 -3.63 -14.48
CA TYR A 59 8.94 -4.31 -14.60
C TYR A 59 9.52 -4.66 -13.22
N VAL A 60 9.32 -3.79 -12.24
CA VAL A 60 9.93 -3.89 -10.91
C VAL A 60 9.13 -4.79 -9.95
N GLY A 61 7.89 -5.13 -10.30
CA GLY A 61 7.01 -5.91 -9.44
C GLY A 61 6.64 -5.17 -8.13
N ILE A 62 6.06 -5.92 -7.19
CA ILE A 62 5.62 -5.39 -5.90
C ILE A 62 6.45 -6.09 -4.82
N GLU A 63 7.00 -5.30 -3.89
CA GLU A 63 7.66 -5.82 -2.69
C GLU A 63 6.70 -6.78 -1.97
N GLU A 64 7.16 -8.00 -1.73
CA GLU A 64 6.36 -8.97 -0.97
C GLU A 64 6.20 -8.42 0.44
N LYS A 65 4.94 -8.13 0.81
CA LYS A 65 4.63 -7.92 2.22
C LYS A 65 4.85 -9.23 2.94
N GLU A 66 5.36 -9.15 4.17
CA GLU A 66 5.35 -10.32 5.06
C GLU A 66 3.94 -10.91 5.06
N ASP A 67 3.86 -12.19 4.70
CA ASP A 67 2.67 -13.00 4.87
C ASP A 67 2.34 -13.01 6.35
N ASP A 68 1.11 -12.64 6.72
CA ASP A 68 0.66 -12.71 8.11
C ASP A 68 0.45 -14.16 8.58
N GLY A 69 0.73 -15.13 7.70
CA GLY A 69 0.65 -16.56 7.97
C GLY A 69 -0.79 -17.06 7.99
N GLU A 70 -1.76 -16.21 7.64
CA GLU A 70 -3.18 -16.51 7.61
C GLU A 70 -3.62 -16.77 6.16
N PRO A 71 -4.13 -17.97 5.83
CA PRO A 71 -4.69 -18.25 4.51
C PRO A 71 -5.75 -17.22 4.12
N PHE A 72 -5.78 -16.84 2.84
CA PHE A 72 -6.70 -15.80 2.33
C PHE A 72 -8.17 -16.06 2.73
N GLU A 73 -8.66 -17.28 2.58
CA GLU A 73 -10.04 -17.65 2.93
C GLU A 73 -10.31 -17.46 4.43
N GLU A 74 -9.41 -17.91 5.30
CA GLU A 74 -9.55 -17.76 6.77
C GLU A 74 -9.54 -16.28 7.18
N LYS A 75 -8.66 -15.49 6.56
CA LYS A 75 -8.57 -14.05 6.78
C LYS A 75 -9.84 -13.33 6.34
N MET A 76 -10.40 -13.69 5.18
CA MET A 76 -11.62 -13.09 4.68
C MET A 76 -12.83 -13.44 5.55
N ASP A 77 -12.95 -14.70 5.99
CA ASP A 77 -14.01 -15.13 6.90
C ASP A 77 -13.94 -14.37 8.23
N ARG A 78 -12.75 -14.22 8.81
CA ARG A 78 -12.54 -13.47 10.06
C ARG A 78 -12.88 -11.99 9.90
N LEU A 79 -12.32 -11.32 8.88
CA LEU A 79 -12.51 -9.88 8.67
C LEU A 79 -13.96 -9.54 8.33
N THR A 80 -14.65 -10.39 7.56
CA THR A 80 -16.07 -10.16 7.23
C THR A 80 -16.98 -10.39 8.43
N THR A 81 -16.66 -11.37 9.29
CA THR A 81 -17.36 -11.58 10.57
C THR A 81 -17.18 -10.37 11.48
N GLU A 82 -15.94 -9.91 11.69
CA GLU A 82 -15.64 -8.73 12.51
C GLU A 82 -16.35 -7.48 11.96
N LEU A 83 -16.35 -7.29 10.64
CA LEU A 83 -17.04 -6.17 10.00
C LEU A 83 -18.56 -6.22 10.24
N SER A 84 -19.17 -7.40 10.20
CA SER A 84 -20.59 -7.60 10.48
C SER A 84 -20.96 -7.24 11.93
N GLU A 85 -20.12 -7.64 12.88
CA GLU A 85 -20.28 -7.26 14.29
C GLU A 85 -20.18 -5.75 14.49
N LEU A 86 -19.21 -5.11 13.80
CA LEU A 86 -19.06 -3.65 13.82
C LEU A 86 -20.29 -2.93 13.24
N PHE A 87 -20.89 -3.44 12.16
CA PHE A 87 -22.15 -2.87 11.64
C PHE A 87 -23.30 -3.01 12.63
N THR A 88 -23.43 -4.17 13.27
CA THR A 88 -24.47 -4.39 14.29
C THR A 88 -24.32 -3.37 15.42
N LYS A 89 -23.11 -3.22 15.95
CA LYS A 89 -22.80 -2.24 16.99
C LYS A 89 -23.00 -0.80 16.54
N SER A 90 -22.68 -0.49 15.29
CA SER A 90 -22.93 0.83 14.70
C SER A 90 -24.43 1.14 14.69
N HIS A 91 -25.27 0.20 14.30
CA HIS A 91 -26.73 0.39 14.28
C HIS A 91 -27.33 0.51 15.69
N GLU A 92 -26.84 -0.25 16.65
CA GLU A 92 -27.24 -0.12 18.07
C GLU A 92 -26.93 1.29 18.58
N LEU A 93 -25.69 1.77 18.38
CA LEU A 93 -25.28 3.11 18.79
C LEU A 93 -26.06 4.21 18.06
N GLU A 94 -26.34 4.03 16.76
CA GLU A 94 -27.19 4.95 16.00
C GLU A 94 -28.60 5.02 16.61
N GLY A 95 -29.17 3.88 17.01
CA GLY A 95 -30.45 3.79 17.70
C GLY A 95 -30.44 4.52 19.04
N GLU A 96 -29.43 4.29 19.87
CA GLU A 96 -29.27 4.99 21.16
C GLU A 96 -29.14 6.51 20.97
N ILE A 97 -28.40 6.95 19.95
CA ILE A 97 -28.26 8.38 19.64
C ILE A 97 -29.62 8.97 19.26
N ARG A 98 -30.40 8.28 18.42
CA ARG A 98 -31.75 8.72 18.03
C ARG A 98 -32.67 8.84 19.24
N GLU A 99 -32.73 7.82 20.10
CA GLU A 99 -33.54 7.83 21.32
C GLU A 99 -33.17 9.01 22.26
N ARG A 100 -31.87 9.22 22.47
CA ARG A 100 -31.39 10.32 23.33
C ARG A 100 -31.71 11.69 22.76
N LEU A 101 -31.64 11.87 21.44
CA LEU A 101 -31.99 13.13 20.78
C LEU A 101 -33.50 13.40 20.84
N GLU A 102 -34.33 12.37 20.62
CA GLU A 102 -35.78 12.47 20.75
C GLU A 102 -36.18 12.89 22.18
N ALA A 103 -35.53 12.32 23.20
CA ALA A 103 -35.77 12.65 24.61
C ALA A 103 -35.51 14.13 24.96
N ILE A 104 -34.66 14.83 24.19
CA ILE A 104 -34.37 16.26 24.34
C ILE A 104 -35.03 17.14 23.27
N GLY A 105 -35.96 16.58 22.49
CA GLY A 105 -36.81 17.31 21.54
C GLY A 105 -36.23 17.51 20.14
N PHE A 106 -35.21 16.74 19.74
CA PHE A 106 -34.63 16.78 18.39
C PHE A 106 -34.81 15.44 17.67
N GLU A 107 -35.37 15.46 16.47
CA GLU A 107 -35.56 14.27 15.62
C GLU A 107 -34.56 14.30 14.45
N LEU A 108 -33.80 13.20 14.27
CA LEU A 108 -32.92 13.01 13.12
C LEU A 108 -33.75 12.56 11.90
N LYS A 109 -33.70 13.32 10.81
CA LYS A 109 -34.39 13.02 9.54
C LYS A 109 -33.61 12.05 8.67
#